data_AF-A0A5M9JFL5-F1
#
_entry.id   AF-A0A5M9JFL5-F1
#
_cell.length_a   1.000
_cell.length_b   1.000
_cell.length_c   1.000
_cell.angle_alpha   90.00
_cell.angle_beta   90.00
_cell.angle_gamma   90.00
#
_symmetry.space_group_name_H-M   'P 1'
#
loop_
_entity.id
_entity.type
_entity.pdbx_description
1 polymer ?
#
loop_
_entity_poly.entity_id
_entity_poly.type
_entity_poly.pdbx_seq_one_letter_code
_entity_poly.pdbx_strand_id
1 'polypeptide(L)'
;MVASSLALRGRFARVAFQSRNSSLRSSNFMRPWTSAQSSCSAAALNPIGRRTYYKTSVKDEAINSPSNLSSKGAYAPLDTFARRHIGPDPSSTEQMLKALDPPVKSLDEFVEQVLPRDILSSKDLKIDAESEQSQEGFTESQLLARLKSIASENTIMRSYIGCGYAGTRVPEVIKRNVLESPGWYTSYTPYQPEISQGRLESLLNFQTLVSDLTALPISNASLLDEPTAAAEAMTLSMNALPIARQKSKNKTFFVSHLVHPQTLAVLQSRADGFDIKIEVGDVLADGGARLKELGNDLIGALVQYPDTEGGVEDFRGLADVIHAQGATFSVATDLLALTVLTPPGEFGADIAFGNAQRFGVPFGYGGPHAAFFAVSDKTD
;
A
#
# COMPACT_ATOMS: atom_id res chain seq x y z
N MET A 1 -38.21 15.08 -49.82
CA MET A 1 -38.65 13.77 -49.30
C MET A 1 -37.99 13.63 -47.93
N VAL A 2 -38.56 14.18 -46.85
CA VAL A 2 -39.67 13.69 -46.01
C VAL A 2 -39.37 12.33 -45.35
N ALA A 3 -39.45 12.36 -44.00
CA ALA A 3 -39.54 11.31 -42.98
C ALA A 3 -38.23 10.57 -42.62
N SER A 4 -37.68 10.71 -41.42
CA SER A 4 -38.19 10.45 -40.05
C SER A 4 -38.34 8.96 -39.73
N SER A 5 -37.53 8.47 -38.80
CA SER A 5 -37.99 7.58 -37.72
C SER A 5 -37.00 7.58 -36.55
N LEU A 6 -37.38 8.33 -35.52
CA LEU A 6 -37.01 8.13 -34.12
C LEU A 6 -37.43 6.71 -33.66
N ALA A 7 -36.85 6.28 -32.55
CA ALA A 7 -37.34 5.28 -31.59
C ALA A 7 -36.96 3.80 -31.83
N LEU A 8 -35.96 3.34 -31.09
CA LEU A 8 -36.05 2.04 -30.39
C LEU A 8 -35.21 2.09 -29.09
N ARG A 9 -35.63 2.93 -28.13
CA ARG A 9 -35.35 2.71 -26.71
C ARG A 9 -36.38 1.71 -26.21
N GLY A 10 -35.93 0.59 -25.66
CA GLY A 10 -36.74 -0.23 -24.75
C GLY A 10 -36.55 -1.74 -24.91
N ARG A 11 -36.33 -2.38 -23.77
CA ARG A 11 -36.51 -3.81 -23.44
C ARG A 11 -35.27 -4.70 -23.48
N PHE A 12 -34.51 -4.67 -22.39
CA PHE A 12 -34.07 -5.91 -21.73
C PHE A 12 -34.09 -5.70 -20.21
N ALA A 13 -35.25 -5.93 -19.61
CA ALA A 13 -35.42 -6.09 -18.17
C ALA A 13 -36.57 -7.10 -17.92
N ARG A 14 -36.32 -8.03 -16.98
CA ARG A 14 -37.18 -9.11 -16.46
C ARG A 14 -37.27 -10.35 -17.37
N VAL A 15 -37.17 -11.59 -16.87
CA VAL A 15 -37.77 -12.18 -15.66
C VAL A 15 -36.92 -13.36 -15.15
N ALA A 16 -36.69 -13.42 -13.84
CA ALA A 16 -36.81 -14.64 -13.04
C ALA A 16 -37.06 -14.24 -11.58
N PHE A 17 -38.34 -14.01 -11.26
CA PHE A 17 -38.87 -13.93 -9.90
C PHE A 17 -39.45 -15.31 -9.56
N GLN A 18 -38.96 -15.95 -8.51
CA GLN A 18 -39.76 -16.88 -7.70
C GLN A 18 -39.62 -16.46 -6.23
N SER A 19 -40.73 -15.93 -5.73
CA SER A 19 -41.12 -15.81 -4.32
C SER A 19 -41.37 -17.21 -3.71
N ARG A 20 -41.37 -17.51 -2.41
CA ARG A 20 -41.39 -16.76 -1.14
C ARG A 20 -41.34 -17.79 0.02
N ASN A 21 -40.95 -17.30 1.20
CA ASN A 21 -41.27 -17.74 2.59
C ASN A 21 -40.02 -18.14 3.40
N SER A 22 -39.47 -17.27 4.25
CA SER A 22 -39.97 -16.77 5.55
C SER A 22 -39.88 -17.78 6.69
N SER A 23 -38.79 -17.71 7.46
CA SER A 23 -38.84 -17.97 8.90
C SER A 23 -37.72 -17.19 9.60
N LEU A 24 -38.12 -16.20 10.37
CA LEU A 24 -37.31 -15.44 11.32
C LEU A 24 -36.68 -16.40 12.35
N ARG A 25 -35.36 -16.28 12.56
CA ARG A 25 -34.72 -16.62 13.85
C ARG A 25 -33.63 -15.62 14.15
N SER A 26 -33.87 -14.81 15.18
CA SER A 26 -32.87 -14.01 15.87
C SER A 26 -31.93 -14.95 16.65
N SER A 27 -30.63 -14.79 16.45
CA SER A 27 -29.61 -15.44 17.31
C SER A 27 -29.04 -14.39 18.25
N ASN A 28 -29.61 -14.31 19.45
CA ASN A 28 -28.98 -13.66 20.60
C ASN A 28 -27.78 -14.50 21.04
N PHE A 29 -26.56 -13.99 20.87
CA PHE A 29 -25.38 -14.55 21.53
C PHE A 29 -25.35 -14.08 22.99
N MET A 30 -25.95 -14.85 23.89
CA MET A 30 -25.68 -14.74 25.32
C MET A 30 -24.46 -15.60 25.67
N ARG A 31 -23.43 -14.96 26.24
CA ARG A 31 -22.33 -15.64 26.93
C ARG A 31 -22.83 -16.17 28.28
N PRO A 32 -22.62 -17.44 28.63
CA PRO A 32 -22.72 -17.88 30.01
C PRO A 32 -21.31 -17.95 30.61
N TRP A 33 -21.01 -17.01 31.50
CA TRP A 33 -20.06 -17.23 32.58
C TRP A 33 -20.79 -18.02 33.65
N THR A 34 -20.40 -19.27 33.88
CA THR A 34 -20.79 -20.03 35.07
C THR A 34 -19.55 -20.62 35.71
N SER A 35 -19.30 -20.15 36.92
CA SER A 35 -18.37 -20.67 37.91
C SER A 35 -18.66 -22.13 38.23
N ALA A 36 -17.68 -23.01 37.98
CA ALA A 36 -17.61 -24.32 38.59
C ALA A 36 -16.29 -24.42 39.36
N GLN A 37 -16.37 -24.27 40.68
CA GLN A 37 -15.32 -24.71 41.59
C GLN A 37 -15.23 -26.23 41.51
N SER A 38 -14.06 -26.75 41.15
CA SER A 38 -13.70 -28.13 41.45
C SER A 38 -12.32 -28.15 42.10
N SER A 39 -12.31 -28.67 43.32
CA SER A 39 -11.14 -28.94 44.14
C SER A 39 -10.51 -30.25 43.68
N CYS A 40 -9.26 -30.22 43.24
CA CYS A 40 -8.41 -31.40 43.08
C CYS A 40 -6.93 -31.03 43.27
N SER A 41 -6.41 -31.49 44.41
CA SER A 41 -5.05 -31.97 44.70
C SER A 41 -3.83 -31.19 44.20
N ALA A 42 -3.01 -30.75 45.17
CA ALA A 42 -1.65 -30.27 44.96
C ALA A 42 -0.79 -31.33 44.27
N ALA A 43 -0.70 -31.25 42.95
CA ALA A 43 0.34 -31.92 42.18
C ALA A 43 1.65 -31.14 42.38
N ALA A 44 2.68 -31.85 42.80
CA ALA A 44 4.03 -31.30 42.95
C ALA A 44 4.44 -30.53 41.69
N LEU A 45 4.85 -29.27 41.88
CA LEU A 45 5.51 -28.50 40.83
C LEU A 45 6.79 -29.24 40.44
N ASN A 46 6.78 -29.93 39.31
CA ASN A 46 8.02 -30.33 38.67
C ASN A 46 8.82 -29.05 38.38
N PRO A 47 10.11 -28.99 38.74
CA PRO A 47 10.93 -27.85 38.38
C PRO A 47 10.86 -27.72 36.85
N ILE A 48 10.49 -26.53 36.38
CA ILE A 48 10.45 -26.19 34.95
C ILE A 48 11.83 -26.53 34.41
N GLY A 49 11.91 -27.64 33.65
CA GLY A 49 13.15 -28.07 33.02
C GLY A 49 13.68 -26.89 32.22
N ARG A 50 14.93 -26.48 32.51
CA ARG A 50 15.66 -25.51 31.70
C ARG A 50 15.54 -25.95 30.24
N ARG A 51 14.77 -25.20 29.45
CA ARG A 51 14.74 -25.38 27.99
C ARG A 51 16.14 -25.13 27.48
N THR A 52 16.74 -26.14 26.89
CA THR A 52 18.01 -26.04 26.17
C THR A 52 17.73 -25.39 24.82
N TYR A 53 18.41 -24.28 24.55
CA TYR A 53 18.35 -23.54 23.29
C TYR A 53 19.36 -24.11 22.29
N TYR A 54 19.14 -23.82 21.01
CA TYR A 54 20.07 -24.18 19.93
C TYR A 54 21.39 -23.41 20.08
N LYS A 55 22.48 -24.07 19.70
CA LYS A 55 23.85 -23.57 19.86
C LYS A 55 24.56 -23.61 18.49
N THR A 56 24.45 -22.53 17.71
CA THR A 56 25.34 -22.22 16.58
C THR A 56 26.81 -22.07 17.00
N SER A 57 27.57 -23.14 16.81
CA SER A 57 29.01 -23.17 17.01
C SER A 57 29.71 -22.28 15.98
N VAL A 58 30.92 -21.79 16.28
CA VAL A 58 31.82 -21.17 15.27
C VAL A 58 32.05 -22.10 14.06
N LYS A 59 31.78 -23.41 14.22
CA LYS A 59 31.78 -24.39 13.13
C LYS A 59 30.61 -24.25 12.15
N ASP A 60 29.48 -23.65 12.53
CA ASP A 60 28.32 -23.45 11.67
C ASP A 60 28.53 -22.26 10.71
N GLU A 61 29.31 -21.24 11.10
CA GLU A 61 29.78 -20.20 10.16
C GLU A 61 30.81 -20.72 9.16
N ALA A 62 31.54 -21.78 9.52
CA ALA A 62 32.45 -22.46 8.60
C ALA A 62 31.71 -23.20 7.47
N ILE A 63 30.39 -23.38 7.55
CA ILE A 63 29.56 -23.96 6.48
C ILE A 63 29.40 -22.99 5.29
N ASN A 64 29.54 -21.68 5.55
CA ASN A 64 29.47 -20.61 4.56
C ASN A 64 30.86 -20.17 4.03
N SER A 65 31.94 -20.75 4.55
CA SER A 65 33.31 -20.53 4.07
C SER A 65 33.68 -21.47 2.91
N PRO A 66 34.42 -21.00 1.89
CA PRO A 66 34.87 -21.84 0.77
C PRO A 66 35.81 -22.99 1.20
N SER A 67 36.39 -22.92 2.41
CA SER A 67 37.32 -23.92 2.94
C SER A 67 36.67 -25.25 3.36
N ASN A 68 35.33 -25.32 3.48
CA ASN A 68 34.60 -26.56 3.81
C ASN A 68 33.90 -27.21 2.60
N LEU A 69 34.22 -26.81 1.36
CA LEU A 69 33.79 -27.53 0.16
C LEU A 69 34.22 -29.01 0.17
N SER A 70 35.21 -29.40 0.98
CA SER A 70 35.62 -30.81 1.12
C SER A 70 34.62 -31.66 1.91
N SER A 71 33.75 -31.08 2.76
CA SER A 71 32.78 -31.83 3.57
C SER A 71 31.42 -31.98 2.89
N LYS A 72 31.10 -31.16 1.89
CA LYS A 72 29.81 -31.16 1.16
C LYS A 72 29.81 -32.03 -0.12
N GLY A 73 30.90 -32.75 -0.38
CA GLY A 73 31.07 -33.58 -1.57
C GLY A 73 31.53 -32.78 -2.79
N ALA A 74 32.21 -33.45 -3.73
CA ALA A 74 32.85 -32.82 -4.89
C ALA A 74 31.89 -32.08 -5.85
N TYR A 75 30.59 -32.25 -5.68
CA TYR A 75 29.54 -31.68 -6.52
C TYR A 75 28.65 -30.65 -5.78
N ALA A 76 29.08 -30.17 -4.62
CA ALA A 76 28.36 -29.12 -3.91
C ALA A 76 28.26 -27.83 -4.75
N PRO A 77 27.11 -27.14 -4.76
CA PRO A 77 26.94 -25.91 -5.52
C PRO A 77 27.80 -24.77 -4.94
N LEU A 78 28.41 -23.97 -5.81
CA LEU A 78 29.31 -22.88 -5.43
C LEU A 78 28.58 -21.54 -5.26
N ASP A 79 27.37 -21.39 -5.77
CA ASP A 79 26.57 -20.16 -5.81
C ASP A 79 25.57 -20.05 -4.64
N THR A 80 26.04 -20.36 -3.43
CA THR A 80 25.28 -20.12 -2.19
C THR A 80 25.17 -18.62 -1.89
N PHE A 81 23.99 -18.17 -1.46
CA PHE A 81 23.69 -16.74 -1.28
C PHE A 81 24.22 -16.16 0.03
N ALA A 82 24.21 -16.92 1.13
CA ALA A 82 24.55 -16.42 2.47
C ALA A 82 25.94 -15.75 2.53
N ARG A 83 26.93 -16.33 1.85
CA ARG A 83 28.29 -15.78 1.75
C ARG A 83 28.41 -14.49 0.92
N ARG A 84 27.41 -14.16 0.11
CA ARG A 84 27.31 -12.90 -0.66
C ARG A 84 26.56 -11.84 0.11
N HIS A 85 25.60 -12.27 0.95
CA HIS A 85 24.75 -11.40 1.74
C HIS A 85 25.39 -10.97 3.06
N ILE A 86 26.03 -11.90 3.77
CA ILE A 86 26.68 -11.65 5.05
C ILE A 86 28.08 -11.08 4.77
N GLY A 87 28.33 -9.86 5.27
CA GLY A 87 29.60 -9.17 5.07
C GLY A 87 30.78 -9.79 5.85
N PRO A 88 30.67 -9.96 7.18
CA PRO A 88 31.74 -10.55 7.98
C PRO A 88 31.99 -12.02 7.60
N ASP A 89 33.26 -12.37 7.36
CA ASP A 89 33.72 -13.75 7.25
C ASP A 89 34.02 -14.35 8.64
N PRO A 90 34.22 -15.69 8.77
CA PRO A 90 34.42 -16.29 10.09
C PRO A 90 35.63 -15.75 10.87
N SER A 91 36.68 -15.28 10.17
CA SER A 91 37.84 -14.70 10.84
C SER A 91 37.51 -13.32 11.42
N SER A 92 36.72 -12.53 10.68
CA SER A 92 36.21 -11.23 11.09
C SER A 92 35.21 -11.40 12.23
N THR A 93 34.32 -12.38 12.15
CA THR A 93 33.39 -12.71 13.24
C THR A 93 34.15 -13.04 14.52
N GLU A 94 35.18 -13.89 14.46
CA GLU A 94 35.98 -14.22 15.65
C GLU A 94 36.64 -12.98 16.28
N GLN A 95 37.15 -12.06 15.45
CA GLN A 95 37.71 -10.79 15.91
C GLN A 95 36.64 -9.90 16.55
N MET A 96 35.45 -9.81 15.94
CA MET A 96 34.32 -9.04 16.47
C MET A 96 33.85 -9.58 17.82
N LEU A 97 33.71 -10.90 17.97
CA LEU A 97 33.28 -11.54 19.22
C LEU A 97 34.27 -11.29 20.37
N LYS A 98 35.58 -11.25 20.07
CA LYS A 98 36.64 -10.91 21.04
C LYS A 98 36.63 -9.43 21.45
N ALA A 99 36.13 -8.54 20.58
CA ALA A 99 36.07 -7.11 20.83
C ALA A 99 34.86 -6.67 21.68
N LEU A 100 33.89 -7.55 21.90
CA LEU A 100 32.74 -7.30 22.76
C LEU A 100 33.16 -7.21 24.24
N ASP A 101 32.36 -6.49 25.04
CA ASP A 101 32.53 -6.40 26.50
C ASP A 101 31.22 -6.75 27.22
N PRO A 102 31.16 -7.88 27.95
CA PRO A 102 32.22 -8.88 28.08
C PRO A 102 32.44 -9.65 26.76
N PRO A 103 33.66 -10.15 26.50
CA PRO A 103 33.94 -10.91 25.29
C PRO A 103 33.22 -12.27 25.33
N VAL A 104 32.77 -12.73 24.17
CA VAL A 104 32.04 -13.99 24.02
C VAL A 104 32.73 -14.95 23.07
N LYS A 105 32.50 -16.25 23.23
CA LYS A 105 33.21 -17.30 22.47
C LYS A 105 32.47 -17.73 21.21
N SER A 106 31.19 -17.43 21.10
CA SER A 106 30.36 -17.74 19.93
C SER A 106 29.23 -16.74 19.76
N LEU A 107 28.64 -16.75 18.56
CA LEU A 107 27.46 -15.96 18.26
C LEU A 107 26.27 -16.33 19.17
N ASP A 108 26.13 -17.59 19.57
CA ASP A 108 25.08 -17.99 20.53
C ASP A 108 25.25 -17.35 21.90
N GLU A 109 26.49 -17.33 22.39
CA GLU A 109 26.76 -16.76 23.70
C GLU A 109 26.45 -15.26 23.67
N PHE A 110 26.75 -14.59 22.55
CA PHE A 110 26.30 -13.23 22.30
C PHE A 110 24.77 -13.11 22.29
N VAL A 111 24.07 -13.94 21.53
CA VAL A 111 22.60 -13.92 21.46
C VAL A 111 21.94 -14.18 22.83
N GLU A 112 22.45 -15.15 23.60
CA GLU A 112 21.97 -15.44 24.96
C GLU A 112 22.22 -14.30 25.95
N GLN A 113 23.27 -13.50 25.74
CA GLN A 113 23.55 -12.34 26.57
C GLN A 113 22.65 -11.15 26.23
N VAL A 114 22.31 -10.96 24.95
CA VAL A 114 21.53 -9.81 24.47
C VAL A 114 20.03 -10.03 24.62
N LEU A 115 19.54 -11.24 24.34
CA LEU A 115 18.11 -11.53 24.30
C LEU A 115 17.63 -12.23 25.58
N PRO A 116 16.52 -11.79 26.19
CA PRO A 116 15.88 -12.52 27.27
C PRO A 116 15.52 -13.96 26.87
N ARG A 117 15.85 -14.92 27.73
CA ARG A 117 15.67 -16.35 27.43
C ARG A 117 14.22 -16.74 27.17
N ASP A 118 13.27 -16.08 27.80
CA ASP A 118 11.85 -16.37 27.70
C ASP A 118 11.23 -16.05 26.33
N ILE A 119 11.87 -15.20 25.53
CA ILE A 119 11.45 -14.90 24.15
C ILE A 119 12.24 -15.67 23.09
N LEU A 120 13.30 -16.40 23.47
CA LEU A 120 14.08 -17.19 22.53
C LEU A 120 13.31 -18.42 22.07
N SER A 121 13.15 -18.57 20.75
CA SER A 121 12.56 -19.77 20.16
C SER A 121 13.58 -20.91 20.18
N SER A 122 13.19 -22.05 20.73
CA SER A 122 13.96 -23.30 20.65
C SER A 122 13.60 -24.14 19.41
N LYS A 123 12.75 -23.62 18.52
CA LYS A 123 12.28 -24.32 17.32
C LYS A 123 13.04 -23.80 16.11
N ASP A 124 13.61 -24.72 15.34
CA ASP A 124 14.15 -24.40 14.03
C ASP A 124 13.04 -23.91 13.10
N LEU A 125 13.34 -22.85 12.35
CA LEU A 125 12.46 -22.38 11.29
C LEU A 125 12.40 -23.46 10.21
N LYS A 126 11.20 -24.00 10.00
CA LYS A 126 10.95 -24.92 8.88
C LYS A 126 10.75 -24.08 7.63
N ILE A 127 11.73 -24.15 6.73
CA ILE A 127 11.68 -23.50 5.42
C ILE A 127 11.60 -24.61 4.37
N ASP A 128 10.67 -24.49 3.44
CA ASP A 128 10.54 -25.44 2.34
C ASP A 128 11.80 -25.41 1.47
N ALA A 129 12.50 -26.55 1.41
CA ALA A 129 13.66 -26.76 0.56
C ALA A 129 13.35 -27.81 -0.52
N GLU A 130 14.12 -27.81 -1.61
CA GLU A 130 13.92 -28.71 -2.76
C GLU A 130 14.09 -30.21 -2.39
N SER A 131 14.76 -30.52 -1.28
CA SER A 131 14.83 -31.86 -0.71
C SER A 131 14.78 -31.84 0.81
N GLU A 132 14.18 -32.86 1.44
CA GLU A 132 14.24 -33.07 2.90
C GLU A 132 15.69 -33.23 3.44
N GLN A 133 16.66 -33.45 2.54
CA GLN A 133 18.07 -33.67 2.83
C GLN A 133 18.91 -32.39 2.75
N SER A 134 18.42 -31.34 2.09
CA SER A 134 19.07 -30.03 2.04
C SER A 134 18.51 -29.15 3.15
N GLN A 135 19.21 -29.10 4.28
CA GLN A 135 18.94 -28.11 5.35
C GLN A 135 19.28 -26.67 4.93
N GLU A 136 19.88 -26.50 3.74
CA GLU A 136 20.24 -25.22 3.16
C GLU A 136 19.19 -24.78 2.13
N GLY A 137 18.87 -23.48 2.11
CA GLY A 137 17.95 -22.91 1.14
C GLY A 137 18.46 -23.01 -0.31
N PHE A 138 17.63 -22.60 -1.27
CA PHE A 138 17.98 -22.59 -2.69
C PHE A 138 19.25 -21.76 -2.97
N THR A 139 20.10 -22.26 -3.87
CA THR A 139 21.18 -21.45 -4.48
C THR A 139 20.61 -20.34 -5.37
N GLU A 140 21.43 -19.36 -5.73
CA GLU A 140 21.00 -18.25 -6.60
C GLU A 140 20.45 -18.78 -7.94
N SER A 141 21.14 -19.73 -8.57
CA SER A 141 20.71 -20.31 -9.85
C SER A 141 19.42 -21.11 -9.73
N GLN A 142 19.28 -21.93 -8.67
CA GLN A 142 18.05 -22.69 -8.42
C GLN A 142 16.86 -21.77 -8.15
N LEU A 143 17.05 -20.72 -7.35
CA LEU A 143 16.00 -19.76 -7.04
C LEU A 143 15.52 -19.04 -8.31
N LEU A 144 16.44 -18.62 -9.19
CA LEU A 144 16.09 -18.00 -10.46
C LEU A 144 15.32 -18.96 -11.39
N ALA A 145 15.71 -20.23 -11.46
CA ALA A 145 15.00 -21.24 -12.24
C ALA A 145 13.58 -21.47 -11.70
N ARG A 146 13.44 -21.61 -10.38
CA ARG A 146 12.15 -21.76 -9.70
C ARG A 146 11.24 -20.55 -9.92
N LEU A 147 11.75 -19.34 -9.72
CA LEU A 147 10.98 -18.11 -9.94
C LEU A 147 10.52 -17.97 -11.39
N LYS A 148 11.34 -18.38 -12.37
CA LYS A 148 10.92 -18.43 -13.78
C LYS A 148 9.79 -19.44 -14.01
N SER A 149 9.84 -20.61 -13.37
CA SER A 149 8.76 -21.61 -13.43
C SER A 149 7.46 -21.01 -12.91
N ILE A 150 7.48 -20.43 -11.71
CA ILE A 150 6.28 -19.81 -11.10
C ILE A 150 5.78 -18.65 -11.97
N ALA A 151 6.68 -17.77 -12.43
CA ALA A 151 6.30 -16.64 -13.27
C ALA A 151 5.68 -17.07 -14.61
N SER A 152 6.04 -18.26 -15.13
CA SER A 152 5.46 -18.80 -16.38
C SER A 152 4.00 -19.24 -16.25
N GLU A 153 3.49 -19.38 -15.02
CA GLU A 153 2.07 -19.68 -14.76
C GLU A 153 1.18 -18.44 -14.94
N ASN A 154 1.78 -17.23 -14.92
CA ASN A 154 1.04 -16.00 -15.18
C ASN A 154 0.68 -15.87 -16.66
N THR A 155 -0.56 -15.48 -16.94
CA THR A 155 -1.00 -15.15 -18.31
C THR A 155 -0.92 -13.65 -18.55
N ILE A 156 -0.04 -13.23 -19.46
CA ILE A 156 0.10 -11.82 -19.83
C ILE A 156 -0.96 -11.46 -20.88
N MET A 157 -1.93 -10.64 -20.48
CA MET A 157 -3.02 -10.18 -21.35
C MET A 157 -2.90 -8.69 -21.68
N ARG A 158 -3.64 -8.27 -22.71
CA ARG A 158 -3.92 -6.84 -22.94
C ARG A 158 -5.10 -6.45 -22.07
N SER A 159 -4.81 -5.88 -20.90
CA SER A 159 -5.82 -5.47 -19.93
C SER A 159 -6.32 -4.05 -20.22
N TYR A 160 -7.60 -3.91 -20.56
CA TYR A 160 -8.31 -2.64 -20.70
C TYR A 160 -9.36 -2.43 -19.59
N ILE A 161 -9.06 -2.96 -18.40
CA ILE A 161 -9.96 -2.89 -17.24
C ILE A 161 -10.09 -1.44 -16.75
N GLY A 162 -9.01 -0.64 -16.83
CA GLY A 162 -9.00 0.73 -16.32
C GLY A 162 -8.95 0.74 -14.80
N CYS A 163 -9.86 1.51 -14.18
CA CYS A 163 -9.98 1.65 -12.73
C CYS A 163 -8.65 2.08 -12.06
N GLY A 164 -8.00 3.12 -12.58
CA GLY A 164 -6.76 3.68 -12.03
C GLY A 164 -5.47 3.00 -12.48
N TYR A 165 -5.54 1.95 -13.33
CA TYR A 165 -4.37 1.28 -13.89
C TYR A 165 -4.47 1.17 -15.40
N ALA A 166 -3.41 1.60 -16.11
CA ALA A 166 -3.36 1.56 -17.56
C ALA A 166 -1.99 1.07 -18.07
N GLY A 167 -2.03 0.27 -19.14
CA GLY A 167 -0.82 -0.22 -19.77
C GLY A 167 0.03 0.94 -20.29
N THR A 168 1.31 0.94 -19.98
CA THR A 168 2.26 1.97 -20.41
C THR A 168 3.54 1.34 -20.95
N ARG A 169 4.29 2.09 -21.75
CA ARG A 169 5.61 1.70 -22.22
C ARG A 169 6.64 2.34 -21.32
N VAL A 170 7.32 1.53 -20.52
CA VAL A 170 8.49 1.99 -19.76
C VAL A 170 9.62 2.28 -20.74
N PRO A 171 10.14 3.51 -20.80
CA PRO A 171 11.30 3.80 -21.66
C PRO A 171 12.49 2.94 -21.24
N GLU A 172 13.08 2.19 -22.19
CA GLU A 172 14.15 1.23 -21.88
C GLU A 172 15.39 1.90 -21.24
N VAL A 173 15.64 3.17 -21.58
CA VAL A 173 16.70 3.96 -20.93
C VAL A 173 16.43 4.20 -19.44
N ILE A 174 15.17 4.41 -19.04
CA ILE A 174 14.78 4.57 -17.63
C ILE A 174 14.81 3.21 -16.94
N LYS A 175 14.26 2.17 -17.57
CA LYS A 175 14.26 0.81 -17.04
C LYS A 175 15.68 0.36 -16.69
N ARG A 176 16.62 0.48 -17.63
CA ARG A 176 17.99 0.01 -17.44
C ARG A 176 18.81 0.88 -16.47
N ASN A 177 18.71 2.21 -16.60
CA ASN A 177 19.62 3.12 -15.89
C ASN A 177 19.07 3.68 -14.57
N VAL A 178 17.79 3.46 -14.27
CA VAL A 178 17.15 3.85 -13.00
C VAL A 178 16.63 2.62 -12.27
N LEU A 179 15.64 1.91 -12.84
CA LEU A 179 14.96 0.80 -12.16
C LEU A 179 15.90 -0.39 -11.90
N GLU A 180 16.76 -0.73 -12.86
CA GLU A 180 17.72 -1.84 -12.78
C GLU A 180 19.12 -1.36 -12.34
N SER A 181 19.24 -0.12 -11.84
CA SER A 181 20.51 0.49 -11.45
C SER A 181 20.61 0.66 -9.92
N PRO A 182 21.51 -0.06 -9.23
CA PRO A 182 21.63 0.04 -7.77
C PRO A 182 22.02 1.43 -7.28
N GLY A 183 22.66 2.25 -8.11
CA GLY A 183 22.95 3.65 -7.78
C GLY A 183 21.70 4.49 -7.48
N TRP A 184 20.53 4.07 -7.95
CA TRP A 184 19.25 4.74 -7.71
C TRP A 184 18.43 4.10 -6.59
N TYR A 185 18.34 2.76 -6.54
CA TYR A 185 17.41 2.08 -5.63
C TYR A 185 18.02 1.65 -4.29
N THR A 186 19.33 1.74 -4.08
CA THR A 186 19.96 1.26 -2.83
C THR A 186 19.99 2.32 -1.72
N SER A 187 20.00 3.61 -2.08
CA SER A 187 19.96 4.70 -1.10
C SER A 187 18.57 4.83 -0.48
N TYR A 188 18.52 5.25 0.79
CA TYR A 188 17.26 5.50 1.50
C TYR A 188 16.86 6.99 1.47
N THR A 189 15.91 7.36 2.32
CA THR A 189 15.41 8.72 2.49
C THR A 189 16.56 9.75 2.54
N PRO A 190 16.47 10.86 1.79
CA PRO A 190 17.53 11.88 1.69
C PRO A 190 17.65 12.75 2.95
N TYR A 191 17.89 12.14 4.11
CA TYR A 191 18.16 12.86 5.37
C TYR A 191 19.44 13.71 5.34
N GLN A 192 20.38 13.32 4.48
CA GLN A 192 21.64 14.05 4.23
C GLN A 192 21.56 14.66 2.83
N PRO A 193 21.03 15.89 2.70
CA PRO A 193 20.71 16.47 1.39
C PRO A 193 21.94 16.69 0.51
N GLU A 194 23.11 17.00 1.08
CA GLU A 194 24.36 17.32 0.38
C GLU A 194 24.86 16.15 -0.48
N ILE A 195 24.61 14.91 -0.03
CA ILE A 195 24.95 13.68 -0.74
C ILE A 195 23.75 13.04 -1.45
N SER A 196 22.66 13.79 -1.58
CA SER A 196 21.38 13.30 -2.09
C SER A 196 20.75 14.17 -3.18
N GLN A 197 21.48 15.19 -3.65
CA GLN A 197 20.97 16.19 -4.60
C GLN A 197 20.35 15.56 -5.86
N GLY A 198 20.95 14.50 -6.42
CA GLY A 198 20.43 13.87 -7.63
C GLY A 198 18.99 13.34 -7.51
N ARG A 199 18.66 12.65 -6.40
CA ARG A 199 17.28 12.18 -6.19
C ARG A 199 16.34 13.27 -5.69
N LEU A 200 16.86 14.24 -4.92
CA LEU A 200 16.08 15.41 -4.50
C LEU A 200 15.63 16.25 -5.71
N GLU A 201 16.52 16.46 -6.68
CA GLU A 201 16.18 17.14 -7.94
C GLU A 201 15.14 16.35 -8.73
N SER A 202 15.27 15.02 -8.82
CA SER A 202 14.26 14.19 -9.46
C SER A 202 12.89 14.25 -8.77
N LEU A 203 12.84 14.37 -7.44
CA LEU A 203 11.60 14.53 -6.68
C LEU A 203 11.02 15.94 -6.88
N LEU A 204 11.86 16.97 -6.96
CA LEU A 204 11.41 18.32 -7.30
C LEU A 204 10.80 18.36 -8.71
N ASN A 205 11.41 17.69 -9.68
CA ASN A 205 10.84 17.55 -11.03
C ASN A 205 9.47 16.85 -11.01
N PHE A 206 9.29 15.84 -10.16
CA PHE A 206 7.98 15.19 -9.95
C PHE A 206 6.96 16.17 -9.36
N GLN A 207 7.33 16.93 -8.33
CA GLN A 207 6.46 17.94 -7.73
C GLN A 207 6.05 19.00 -8.75
N THR A 208 7.00 19.53 -9.53
CA THR A 208 6.72 20.51 -10.59
C THR A 208 5.80 19.94 -11.66
N LEU A 209 6.05 18.71 -12.13
CA LEU A 209 5.18 18.03 -13.09
C LEU A 209 3.73 17.92 -12.59
N VAL A 210 3.56 17.53 -11.32
CA VAL A 210 2.23 17.41 -10.71
C VAL A 210 1.58 18.78 -10.57
N SER A 211 2.31 19.78 -10.06
CA SER A 211 1.80 21.15 -9.92
C SER A 211 1.38 21.75 -11.26
N ASP A 212 2.19 21.61 -12.30
CA ASP A 212 1.89 22.09 -13.65
C ASP A 212 0.63 21.42 -14.22
N LEU A 213 0.52 20.10 -14.12
CA LEU A 213 -0.60 19.35 -14.69
C LEU A 213 -1.89 19.50 -13.88
N THR A 214 -1.80 19.67 -12.56
CA THR A 214 -2.99 19.87 -11.71
C THR A 214 -3.42 21.33 -11.60
N ALA A 215 -2.57 22.26 -12.02
CA ALA A 215 -2.70 23.70 -11.79
C ALA A 215 -2.83 24.05 -10.29
N LEU A 216 -2.20 23.26 -9.42
CA LEU A 216 -2.15 23.51 -7.98
C LEU A 216 -0.70 23.86 -7.54
N PRO A 217 -0.53 24.88 -6.68
CA PRO A 217 0.78 25.47 -6.38
C PRO A 217 1.73 24.55 -5.63
N ILE A 218 1.23 23.61 -4.83
CA ILE A 218 2.06 22.78 -3.94
C ILE A 218 1.78 21.30 -4.21
N SER A 219 2.83 20.51 -4.40
CA SER A 219 2.76 19.05 -4.46
C SER A 219 3.81 18.39 -3.57
N ASN A 220 3.49 17.23 -3.02
CA ASN A 220 4.42 16.44 -2.22
C ASN A 220 5.32 15.55 -3.07
N ALA A 221 6.29 14.89 -2.42
CA ALA A 221 7.23 13.98 -3.07
C ALA A 221 6.69 12.54 -3.26
N SER A 222 5.36 12.37 -3.36
CA SER A 222 4.56 11.13 -3.47
C SER A 222 3.86 10.61 -2.20
N LEU A 223 2.82 9.82 -2.42
CA LEU A 223 2.11 8.93 -1.47
C LEU A 223 2.12 7.48 -1.99
N LEU A 224 1.51 6.57 -1.23
CA LEU A 224 1.55 5.12 -1.48
C LEU A 224 0.74 4.67 -2.70
N ASP A 225 -0.54 5.04 -2.78
CA ASP A 225 -1.43 4.74 -3.89
C ASP A 225 -2.60 5.73 -3.93
N GLU A 226 -3.38 5.73 -5.01
CA GLU A 226 -4.52 6.65 -5.15
C GLU A 226 -5.59 6.47 -4.04
N PRO A 227 -6.00 5.24 -3.67
CA PRO A 227 -6.97 5.05 -2.58
C PRO A 227 -6.52 5.62 -1.23
N THR A 228 -5.24 5.47 -0.88
CA THR A 228 -4.69 6.06 0.35
C THR A 228 -4.51 7.56 0.22
N ALA A 229 -4.14 8.08 -0.95
CA ALA A 229 -4.12 9.51 -1.21
C ALA A 229 -5.51 10.15 -1.04
N ALA A 230 -6.58 9.45 -1.44
CA ALA A 230 -7.95 9.89 -1.19
C ALA A 230 -8.27 9.98 0.31
N ALA A 231 -7.80 9.00 1.09
CA ALA A 231 -7.96 9.03 2.54
C ALA A 231 -7.18 10.18 3.19
N GLU A 232 -5.96 10.48 2.72
CA GLU A 232 -5.22 11.67 3.14
C GLU A 232 -5.96 12.97 2.76
N ALA A 233 -6.59 13.02 1.58
CA ALA A 233 -7.42 14.16 1.19
C ALA A 233 -8.58 14.36 2.18
N MET A 234 -9.31 13.30 2.52
CA MET A 234 -10.38 13.35 3.53
C MET A 234 -9.88 13.79 4.90
N THR A 235 -8.73 13.29 5.34
CA THR A 235 -8.14 13.70 6.63
C THR A 235 -7.68 15.15 6.60
N LEU A 236 -7.11 15.63 5.49
CA LEU A 236 -6.77 17.04 5.28
C LEU A 236 -8.04 17.90 5.31
N SER A 237 -9.10 17.49 4.61
CA SER A 237 -10.41 18.15 4.63
C SER A 237 -10.93 18.35 6.05
N MET A 238 -10.84 17.32 6.89
CA MET A 238 -11.22 17.42 8.29
C MET A 238 -10.36 18.44 9.05
N ASN A 239 -9.04 18.38 8.89
CA ASN A 239 -8.10 19.23 9.63
C ASN A 239 -8.13 20.71 9.19
N ALA A 240 -8.52 20.98 7.93
CA ALA A 240 -8.71 22.35 7.42
C ALA A 240 -9.95 23.04 8.03
N LEU A 241 -10.87 22.30 8.66
CA LEU A 241 -12.05 22.89 9.28
C LEU A 241 -11.71 23.61 10.60
N PRO A 242 -12.53 24.60 11.02
CA PRO A 242 -12.47 25.14 12.38
C PRO A 242 -12.63 24.06 13.46
N ILE A 243 -11.96 24.21 14.60
CA ILE A 243 -11.94 23.26 15.73
C ILE A 243 -13.35 22.80 16.15
N ALA A 244 -14.34 23.70 16.09
CA ALA A 244 -15.73 23.37 16.43
C ALA A 244 -16.33 22.30 15.51
N ARG A 245 -16.01 22.34 14.21
CA ARG A 245 -16.48 21.36 13.21
C ARG A 245 -15.66 20.08 13.23
N GLN A 246 -14.35 20.16 13.51
CA GLN A 246 -13.50 18.97 13.70
C GLN A 246 -14.06 18.02 14.79
N LYS A 247 -14.59 18.60 15.86
CA LYS A 247 -15.21 17.88 16.99
C LYS A 247 -16.67 17.49 16.77
N SER A 248 -17.27 17.84 15.63
CA SER A 248 -18.63 17.42 15.29
C SER A 248 -18.72 15.90 15.18
N LYS A 249 -19.84 15.34 15.64
CA LYS A 249 -20.15 13.90 15.49
C LYS A 249 -20.79 13.56 14.14
N ASN A 250 -21.21 14.58 13.38
CA ASN A 250 -21.94 14.41 12.13
C ASN A 250 -21.07 14.66 10.89
N LYS A 251 -19.74 14.63 11.04
CA LYS A 251 -18.80 14.86 9.92
C LYS A 251 -19.13 13.94 8.76
N THR A 252 -19.44 14.53 7.61
CA THR A 252 -19.80 13.81 6.40
C THR A 252 -18.85 14.18 5.28
N PHE A 253 -18.20 13.18 4.67
CA PHE A 253 -17.41 13.34 3.45
C PHE A 253 -18.21 12.78 2.29
N PHE A 254 -18.54 13.63 1.32
CA PHE A 254 -19.41 13.27 0.21
C PHE A 254 -18.58 12.73 -0.96
N VAL A 255 -18.90 11.57 -1.50
CA VAL A 255 -18.10 10.91 -2.53
C VAL A 255 -18.97 10.67 -3.76
N SER A 256 -18.48 11.07 -4.93
CA SER A 256 -19.13 10.76 -6.19
C SER A 256 -19.29 9.24 -6.34
N HIS A 257 -20.47 8.80 -6.78
CA HIS A 257 -20.74 7.39 -7.11
C HIS A 257 -19.88 6.84 -8.27
N LEU A 258 -19.16 7.71 -8.98
CA LEU A 258 -18.31 7.35 -10.12
C LEU A 258 -16.80 7.34 -9.78
N VAL A 259 -16.43 7.37 -8.49
CA VAL A 259 -15.04 7.10 -8.09
C VAL A 259 -14.67 5.64 -8.30
N HIS A 260 -13.37 5.34 -8.39
CA HIS A 260 -12.92 3.95 -8.46
C HIS A 260 -13.37 3.15 -7.23
N PRO A 261 -13.84 1.89 -7.40
CA PRO A 261 -14.40 1.10 -6.31
C PRO A 261 -13.39 0.83 -5.19
N GLN A 262 -12.11 0.63 -5.52
CA GLN A 262 -11.06 0.45 -4.52
C GLN A 262 -10.76 1.73 -3.74
N THR A 263 -10.90 2.91 -4.39
CA THR A 263 -10.74 4.21 -3.73
C THR A 263 -11.83 4.41 -2.67
N LEU A 264 -13.09 4.10 -3.03
CA LEU A 264 -14.20 4.13 -2.08
C LEU A 264 -14.00 3.15 -0.91
N ALA A 265 -13.54 1.93 -1.19
CA ALA A 265 -13.34 0.91 -0.15
C ALA A 265 -12.29 1.33 0.89
N VAL A 266 -11.16 1.89 0.44
CA VAL A 266 -10.11 2.38 1.36
C VAL A 266 -10.58 3.62 2.12
N LEU A 267 -11.27 4.55 1.46
CA LEU A 267 -11.89 5.71 2.11
C LEU A 267 -12.81 5.29 3.26
N GLN A 268 -13.72 4.35 3.01
CA GLN A 268 -14.64 3.83 4.03
C GLN A 268 -13.86 3.22 5.21
N SER A 269 -12.87 2.37 4.93
CA SER A 269 -12.05 1.76 5.98
C SER A 269 -11.28 2.77 6.82
N ARG A 270 -10.92 3.93 6.26
CA ARG A 270 -10.18 5.00 6.95
C ARG A 270 -11.11 5.93 7.72
N ALA A 271 -12.30 6.18 7.18
CA ALA A 271 -13.30 7.07 7.77
C ALA A 271 -13.77 6.58 9.16
N ASP A 272 -13.88 5.26 9.34
CA ASP A 272 -14.26 4.62 10.60
C ASP A 272 -13.36 5.04 11.78
N GLY A 273 -12.06 5.25 11.54
CA GLY A 273 -11.11 5.67 12.58
C GLY A 273 -11.27 7.11 13.05
N PHE A 274 -12.00 7.94 12.31
CA PHE A 274 -12.18 9.38 12.56
C PHE A 274 -13.64 9.78 12.83
N ASP A 275 -14.54 8.80 12.96
CA ASP A 275 -15.99 9.01 13.04
C ASP A 275 -16.51 9.90 11.89
N ILE A 276 -16.04 9.64 10.67
CA ILE A 276 -16.49 10.34 9.45
C ILE A 276 -17.49 9.45 8.72
N LYS A 277 -18.67 10.00 8.40
CA LYS A 277 -19.65 9.34 7.55
C LYS A 277 -19.26 9.54 6.08
N ILE A 278 -19.03 8.45 5.35
CA ILE A 278 -18.97 8.49 3.89
C ILE A 278 -20.39 8.48 3.33
N GLU A 279 -20.75 9.51 2.56
CA GLU A 279 -22.02 9.56 1.83
C GLU A 279 -21.75 9.52 0.33
N VAL A 280 -22.23 8.47 -0.34
CA VAL A 280 -22.01 8.27 -1.78
C VAL A 280 -23.22 8.74 -2.57
N GLY A 281 -23.00 9.52 -3.64
CA GLY A 281 -24.09 9.99 -4.48
C GLY A 281 -23.63 10.71 -5.76
N ASP A 282 -24.58 11.26 -6.49
CA ASP A 282 -24.29 12.17 -7.60
C ASP A 282 -24.04 13.58 -7.05
N VAL A 283 -22.81 14.07 -7.23
CA VAL A 283 -22.38 15.39 -6.76
C VAL A 283 -23.01 16.55 -7.53
N LEU A 284 -23.44 16.31 -8.79
CA LEU A 284 -24.00 17.32 -9.68
C LEU A 284 -25.54 17.33 -9.66
N ALA A 285 -26.16 16.29 -9.13
CA ALA A 285 -27.62 16.18 -9.02
C ALA A 285 -28.24 17.44 -8.39
N ASP A 286 -29.26 17.97 -9.06
CA ASP A 286 -30.00 19.17 -8.67
C ASP A 286 -29.11 20.38 -8.33
N GLY A 287 -27.97 20.51 -9.02
CA GLY A 287 -27.00 21.59 -8.78
C GLY A 287 -26.33 21.50 -7.41
N GLY A 288 -26.02 20.27 -6.97
CA GLY A 288 -25.39 20.00 -5.68
C GLY A 288 -26.33 20.21 -4.50
N ALA A 289 -27.64 19.99 -4.67
CA ALA A 289 -28.64 20.21 -3.62
C ALA A 289 -28.28 19.45 -2.33
N ARG A 290 -27.82 18.20 -2.47
CA ARG A 290 -27.45 17.39 -1.32
C ARG A 290 -26.24 17.92 -0.55
N LEU A 291 -25.27 18.51 -1.24
CA LEU A 291 -24.11 19.16 -0.62
C LEU A 291 -24.55 20.38 0.20
N LYS A 292 -25.52 21.17 -0.31
CA LYS A 292 -26.10 22.33 0.39
C LYS A 292 -26.89 21.92 1.64
N GLU A 293 -27.63 20.81 1.57
CA GLU A 293 -28.41 20.29 2.71
C GLU A 293 -27.54 19.83 3.87
N LEU A 294 -26.34 19.30 3.59
CA LEU A 294 -25.40 18.88 4.64
C LEU A 294 -24.86 20.08 5.45
N GLY A 295 -24.77 21.26 4.83
CA GLY A 295 -24.37 22.48 5.52
C GLY A 295 -23.03 22.31 6.28
N ASN A 296 -23.04 22.64 7.57
CA ASN A 296 -21.86 22.56 8.43
C ASN A 296 -21.35 21.12 8.67
N ASP A 297 -22.14 20.09 8.37
CA ASP A 297 -21.74 18.69 8.54
C ASP A 297 -20.87 18.20 7.36
N LEU A 298 -20.91 18.87 6.21
CA LEU A 298 -20.04 18.55 5.06
C LEU A 298 -18.60 18.94 5.38
N ILE A 299 -17.65 18.01 5.38
CA ILE A 299 -16.23 18.31 5.61
C ILE A 299 -15.45 18.44 4.30
N GLY A 300 -15.90 17.73 3.26
CA GLY A 300 -15.34 17.78 1.93
C GLY A 300 -16.14 16.93 0.96
N ALA A 301 -15.85 17.10 -0.32
CA ALA A 301 -16.41 16.28 -1.38
C ALA A 301 -15.32 15.78 -2.33
N LEU A 302 -15.50 14.55 -2.84
CA LEU A 302 -14.58 13.89 -3.77
C LEU A 302 -15.27 13.56 -5.09
N VAL A 303 -14.62 13.90 -6.20
CA VAL A 303 -14.97 13.45 -7.56
C VAL A 303 -13.79 12.75 -8.22
N GLN A 304 -14.07 11.98 -9.28
CA GLN A 304 -13.06 11.36 -10.15
C GLN A 304 -13.11 12.02 -11.53
N TYR A 305 -11.94 12.33 -12.10
CA TYR A 305 -11.82 13.11 -13.34
C TYR A 305 -10.66 12.64 -14.23
N PRO A 306 -10.88 11.94 -15.36
CA PRO A 306 -12.13 11.32 -15.78
C PRO A 306 -12.65 10.29 -14.78
N ASP A 307 -13.94 10.00 -14.83
CA ASP A 307 -14.56 9.09 -13.88
C ASP A 307 -14.25 7.60 -14.15
N THR A 308 -14.69 6.71 -13.25
CA THR A 308 -14.41 5.28 -13.35
C THR A 308 -15.01 4.58 -14.57
N GLU A 309 -16.01 5.18 -15.22
CA GLU A 309 -16.64 4.70 -16.45
C GLU A 309 -16.02 5.35 -17.71
N GLY A 310 -15.12 6.32 -17.52
CA GLY A 310 -14.44 7.07 -18.56
C GLY A 310 -15.15 8.36 -18.97
N GLY A 311 -16.18 8.78 -18.23
CA GLY A 311 -16.87 10.05 -18.44
C GLY A 311 -16.02 11.25 -18.02
N VAL A 312 -16.27 12.39 -18.68
CA VAL A 312 -15.64 13.67 -18.36
C VAL A 312 -16.75 14.68 -18.13
N GLU A 313 -17.01 14.96 -16.86
CA GLU A 313 -18.03 15.91 -16.43
C GLU A 313 -17.45 17.32 -16.25
N ASP A 314 -18.33 18.31 -16.33
CA ASP A 314 -17.98 19.71 -16.06
C ASP A 314 -18.24 20.06 -14.59
N PHE A 315 -17.17 20.17 -13.81
CA PHE A 315 -17.24 20.50 -12.39
C PHE A 315 -17.14 22.01 -12.10
N ARG A 316 -17.18 22.87 -13.12
CA ARG A 316 -17.20 24.32 -12.90
C ARG A 316 -18.44 24.72 -12.07
N GLY A 317 -18.22 25.55 -11.06
CA GLY A 317 -19.26 25.97 -10.11
C GLY A 317 -19.57 24.96 -8.99
N LEU A 318 -19.10 23.71 -9.09
CA LEU A 318 -19.20 22.74 -7.97
C LEU A 318 -18.36 23.19 -6.77
N ALA A 319 -17.16 23.74 -7.05
CA ALA A 319 -16.30 24.34 -6.04
C ALA A 319 -17.04 25.42 -5.24
N ASP A 320 -17.74 26.35 -5.91
CA ASP A 320 -18.51 27.40 -5.25
C ASP A 320 -19.59 26.85 -4.32
N VAL A 321 -20.26 25.76 -4.72
CA VAL A 321 -21.28 25.08 -3.89
C VAL A 321 -20.66 24.48 -2.62
N ILE A 322 -19.50 23.81 -2.76
CA ILE A 322 -18.78 23.16 -1.66
C ILE A 322 -18.17 24.21 -0.71
N HIS A 323 -17.51 25.22 -1.27
CA HIS A 323 -16.87 26.31 -0.53
C HIS A 323 -17.88 27.16 0.23
N ALA A 324 -19.11 27.33 -0.28
CA ALA A 324 -20.19 27.99 0.44
C ALA A 324 -20.56 27.27 1.76
N GLN A 325 -20.23 25.98 1.90
CA GLN A 325 -20.40 25.21 3.15
C GLN A 325 -19.12 25.18 4.00
N GLY A 326 -18.07 25.91 3.58
CA GLY A 326 -16.74 25.89 4.21
C GLY A 326 -16.10 24.49 4.20
N ALA A 327 -16.40 23.67 3.19
CA ALA A 327 -15.83 22.35 2.97
C ALA A 327 -14.79 22.40 1.86
N THR A 328 -13.98 21.35 1.71
CA THR A 328 -12.94 21.27 0.67
C THR A 328 -13.37 20.40 -0.52
N PHE A 329 -12.92 20.77 -1.71
CA PHE A 329 -13.20 20.05 -2.95
C PHE A 329 -11.97 19.27 -3.40
N SER A 330 -12.08 17.94 -3.43
CA SER A 330 -11.02 17.01 -3.82
C SER A 330 -11.32 16.35 -5.16
N VAL A 331 -10.29 16.19 -5.99
CA VAL A 331 -10.39 15.57 -7.31
C VAL A 331 -9.35 14.45 -7.44
N ALA A 332 -9.82 13.21 -7.55
CA ALA A 332 -9.02 12.09 -8.03
C ALA A 332 -8.88 12.20 -9.54
N THR A 333 -7.67 12.19 -10.09
CA THR A 333 -7.46 12.47 -11.52
C THR A 333 -6.28 11.70 -12.13
N ASP A 334 -6.22 11.73 -13.46
CA ASP A 334 -5.21 11.08 -14.28
C ASP A 334 -4.30 12.13 -14.92
N LEU A 335 -3.01 12.13 -14.55
CA LEU A 335 -2.04 13.13 -15.04
C LEU A 335 -1.92 13.15 -16.57
N LEU A 336 -2.11 12.02 -17.26
CA LEU A 336 -2.07 12.01 -18.72
C LEU A 336 -3.31 12.66 -19.32
N ALA A 337 -4.49 12.47 -18.71
CA ALA A 337 -5.71 13.12 -19.15
C ALA A 337 -5.61 14.66 -19.01
N LEU A 338 -4.93 15.15 -17.98
CA LEU A 338 -4.72 16.59 -17.75
C LEU A 338 -3.81 17.27 -18.79
N THR A 339 -3.17 16.51 -19.68
CA THR A 339 -2.45 17.11 -20.83
C THR A 339 -3.40 17.70 -21.88
N VAL A 340 -4.69 17.35 -21.83
CA VAL A 340 -5.72 17.82 -22.78
C VAL A 340 -6.99 18.35 -22.11
N LEU A 341 -7.25 17.98 -20.86
CA LEU A 341 -8.40 18.40 -20.09
C LEU A 341 -8.08 19.64 -19.24
N THR A 342 -9.11 20.43 -18.92
CA THR A 342 -8.97 21.53 -17.96
C THR A 342 -8.56 20.96 -16.60
N PRO A 343 -7.45 21.43 -16.00
CA PRO A 343 -6.92 20.86 -14.77
C PRO A 343 -7.73 21.26 -13.54
N PRO A 344 -7.69 20.47 -12.45
CA PRO A 344 -8.47 20.71 -11.23
C PRO A 344 -8.36 22.10 -10.62
N GLY A 345 -7.15 22.67 -10.58
CA GLY A 345 -6.92 24.01 -10.04
C GLY A 345 -7.70 25.11 -10.78
N GLU A 346 -7.93 24.95 -12.09
CA GLU A 346 -8.64 25.94 -12.91
C GLU A 346 -10.16 25.97 -12.66
N PHE A 347 -10.74 24.87 -12.17
CA PHE A 347 -12.16 24.81 -11.79
C PHE A 347 -12.39 24.82 -10.28
N GLY A 348 -11.36 25.18 -9.50
CA GLY A 348 -11.48 25.50 -8.08
C GLY A 348 -11.35 24.31 -7.13
N ALA A 349 -10.71 23.22 -7.55
CA ALA A 349 -10.35 22.16 -6.61
C ALA A 349 -9.34 22.67 -5.57
N ASP A 350 -9.49 22.23 -4.32
CA ASP A 350 -8.52 22.51 -3.25
C ASP A 350 -7.44 21.43 -3.20
N ILE A 351 -7.78 20.20 -3.60
CA ILE A 351 -6.90 19.03 -3.58
C ILE A 351 -7.03 18.27 -4.90
N ALA A 352 -5.91 17.91 -5.51
CA ALA A 352 -5.84 16.97 -6.63
C ALA A 352 -4.89 15.82 -6.29
N PHE A 353 -5.32 14.60 -6.51
CA PHE A 353 -4.50 13.41 -6.27
C PHE A 353 -4.79 12.33 -7.30
N GLY A 354 -3.97 11.29 -7.33
CA GLY A 354 -4.15 10.17 -8.25
C GLY A 354 -2.91 9.33 -8.37
N ASN A 355 -2.88 8.44 -9.37
CA ASN A 355 -1.76 7.55 -9.61
C ASN A 355 -0.88 8.03 -10.78
N ALA A 356 0.44 8.14 -10.56
CA ALA A 356 1.40 8.47 -11.63
C ALA A 356 1.83 7.24 -12.47
N GLN A 357 1.27 6.05 -12.22
CA GLN A 357 1.67 4.76 -12.84
C GLN A 357 1.84 4.83 -14.36
N ARG A 358 0.89 5.46 -15.06
CA ARG A 358 0.90 5.45 -16.53
C ARG A 358 1.98 6.34 -17.14
N PHE A 359 2.69 7.14 -16.34
CA PHE A 359 3.94 7.83 -16.73
C PHE A 359 5.15 6.88 -16.68
N GLY A 360 5.04 5.76 -17.39
CA GLY A 360 6.17 4.87 -17.65
C GLY A 360 6.53 3.93 -16.49
N VAL A 361 5.60 3.58 -15.60
CA VAL A 361 5.80 2.56 -14.55
C VAL A 361 5.03 1.27 -14.89
N PRO A 362 5.62 0.05 -14.76
CA PRO A 362 4.91 -1.19 -15.04
C PRO A 362 3.63 -1.36 -14.22
N PHE A 363 2.68 -2.17 -14.69
CA PHE A 363 1.48 -2.53 -13.90
C PHE A 363 1.82 -3.07 -12.50
N GLY A 364 2.89 -3.88 -12.37
CA GLY A 364 3.35 -4.40 -11.09
C GLY A 364 2.34 -5.27 -10.33
N TYR A 365 1.28 -5.74 -11.01
CA TYR A 365 0.14 -6.42 -10.37
C TYR A 365 -0.40 -5.66 -9.13
N GLY A 366 -0.38 -4.32 -9.20
CA GLY A 366 -0.84 -3.42 -8.15
C GLY A 366 0.19 -2.34 -7.74
N GLY A 367 1.49 -2.58 -7.93
CA GLY A 367 2.51 -1.59 -7.54
C GLY A 367 3.95 -2.09 -7.64
N PRO A 368 4.93 -1.28 -7.20
CA PRO A 368 4.76 0.03 -6.56
C PRO A 368 4.56 1.16 -7.56
N HIS A 369 3.66 2.11 -7.24
CA HIS A 369 3.43 3.33 -8.02
C HIS A 369 3.42 4.52 -7.09
N ALA A 370 4.03 5.63 -7.51
CA ALA A 370 3.89 6.88 -6.76
C ALA A 370 2.49 7.45 -6.99
N ALA A 371 1.71 7.58 -5.92
CA ALA A 371 0.57 8.47 -5.97
C ALA A 371 1.03 9.92 -5.85
N PHE A 372 0.39 10.84 -6.55
CA PHE A 372 0.63 12.27 -6.39
C PHE A 372 -0.43 12.89 -5.49
N PHE A 373 -0.06 13.98 -4.83
CA PHE A 373 -0.96 14.78 -4.01
C PHE A 373 -0.56 16.24 -4.14
N ALA A 374 -1.51 17.07 -4.55
CA ALA A 374 -1.32 18.51 -4.73
C ALA A 374 -2.46 19.27 -4.07
N VAL A 375 -2.14 20.44 -3.54
CA VAL A 375 -3.06 21.29 -2.77
C VAL A 375 -2.97 22.74 -3.17
N SER A 376 -4.05 23.48 -2.91
CA SER A 376 -4.08 24.94 -3.02
C SER A 376 -3.35 25.63 -1.86
N ASP A 377 -2.97 26.90 -2.03
CA ASP A 377 -2.40 27.72 -0.94
C ASP A 377 -3.41 27.98 0.21
N LYS A 378 -4.71 27.78 -0.03
CA LYS A 378 -5.78 28.05 0.95
C LYS A 378 -5.91 26.95 2.02
N THR A 379 -5.25 25.82 1.78
CA THR A 379 -5.36 24.60 2.58
C THR A 379 -4.26 24.47 3.65
N ASP A 380 -3.33 25.43 3.73
CA ASP A 380 -2.29 25.55 4.76
C ASP A 380 -2.73 26.34 6.00
#